data_AF-A0A8E2I3J1-F1
#
_entry.id   AF-A0A8E2I3J1-F1
#
_cell.length_a   1.000
_cell.length_b   1.000
_cell.length_c   1.000
_cell.angle_alpha   90.00
_cell.angle_beta   90.00
_cell.angle_gamma   90.00
#
_symmetry.space_group_name_H-M   'P 1'
#
loop_
_entity.id
_entity.type
_entity.pdbx_description
1 polymer ?
#
loop_
_entity_poly.entity_id
_entity_poly.type
_entity_poly.pdbx_seq_one_letter_code
_entity_poly.pdbx_strand_id
1 'polypeptide(L)'
;PVWIFMDRKFLFGFVLFLLAQLLYPRSLPSQILCAFTGTIHGEILYSLILKKWGFPYIIGDRSCLDICALVIFFLLSWFMINKMITSITLKNNVLKENKAKLLK
;
A
#
# COMPACT_ATOMS: atom_id res chain seq x y z
N PRO A 1 -4.04 -14.30 -20.14
CA PRO A 1 -3.46 -15.42 -19.37
C PRO A 1 -3.06 -15.09 -17.91
N VAL A 2 -2.59 -13.87 -17.59
CA VAL A 2 -2.23 -13.50 -16.20
C VAL A 2 -3.44 -13.53 -15.24
N TRP A 3 -4.63 -13.29 -15.78
CA TRP A 3 -5.92 -13.24 -15.06
C TRP A 3 -6.46 -14.61 -14.66
N ILE A 4 -5.79 -15.69 -15.07
CA ILE A 4 -6.10 -17.07 -14.66
C ILE A 4 -5.47 -17.39 -13.30
N PHE A 5 -4.31 -16.78 -12.99
CA PHE A 5 -3.55 -17.10 -11.79
C PHE A 5 -3.82 -16.15 -10.64
N MET A 6 -4.30 -14.93 -10.90
CA MET A 6 -4.46 -13.91 -9.88
C MET A 6 -5.70 -13.05 -10.13
N ASP A 7 -6.52 -12.94 -9.08
CA ASP A 7 -7.73 -12.13 -9.09
C ASP A 7 -7.40 -10.65 -9.34
N ARG A 8 -8.21 -9.99 -10.17
CA ARG A 8 -8.03 -8.57 -10.56
C ARG A 8 -7.83 -7.65 -9.37
N LYS A 9 -8.56 -7.92 -8.28
CA LYS A 9 -8.58 -7.11 -7.07
C LYS A 9 -7.20 -7.07 -6.41
N PHE A 10 -6.50 -8.21 -6.38
CA PHE A 10 -5.15 -8.29 -5.82
C PHE A 10 -4.13 -7.56 -6.68
N LEU A 11 -4.22 -7.70 -8.00
CA LEU A 11 -3.33 -6.98 -8.92
C LEU A 11 -3.50 -5.46 -8.79
N PHE A 12 -4.74 -4.97 -8.76
CA PHE A 12 -5.02 -3.55 -8.58
C PHE A 12 -4.52 -3.04 -7.22
N GLY A 13 -4.81 -3.79 -6.15
CA GLY A 13 -4.34 -3.43 -4.80
C GLY A 13 -2.81 -3.41 -4.69
N PHE A 14 -2.13 -4.36 -5.32
CA PHE A 14 -0.67 -4.43 -5.33
C PHE A 14 -0.03 -3.29 -6.12
N VAL A 15 -0.58 -2.93 -7.29
CA VAL A 15 -0.09 -1.79 -8.07
C VAL A 15 -0.26 -0.48 -7.30
N LEU A 16 -1.42 -0.28 -6.66
CA LEU A 16 -1.66 0.90 -5.82
C LEU A 16 -0.71 0.97 -4.63
N PHE A 17 -0.46 -0.18 -3.98
CA PHE A 17 0.53 -0.29 -2.92
C PHE A 17 1.94 0.11 -3.40
N LEU A 18 2.39 -0.41 -4.54
CA LEU A 18 3.69 -0.07 -5.11
C LEU A 18 3.80 1.42 -5.44
N LEU A 19 2.76 2.01 -6.03
CA LEU A 19 2.73 3.44 -6.34
C LEU A 19 2.79 4.28 -5.06
N ALA A 20 2.03 3.94 -4.03
CA ALA A 20 2.06 4.64 -2.74
C ALA A 20 3.45 4.56 -2.09
N GLN A 21 4.09 3.38 -2.13
CA GLN A 21 5.43 3.18 -1.59
C GLN A 21 6.52 3.93 -2.37
N LEU A 22 6.39 3.99 -3.70
CA LEU A 22 7.31 4.71 -4.58
C LEU A 22 7.21 6.23 -4.36
N LEU A 23 5.99 6.75 -4.21
CA LEU A 23 5.74 8.18 -4.12
C LEU A 23 6.06 8.75 -2.74
N TYR A 24 5.77 7.99 -1.67
CA TYR A 24 5.97 8.43 -0.28
C TYR A 24 6.67 7.35 0.55
N PRO A 25 7.98 7.12 0.41
CA PRO A 25 8.65 5.96 1.00
C PRO A 25 8.76 5.94 2.54
N ARG A 26 8.61 7.10 3.20
CA ARG A 26 8.86 7.25 4.66
C ARG A 26 7.64 7.56 5.51
N SER A 27 6.53 8.00 4.91
CA SER A 27 5.37 8.49 5.66
C SER A 27 4.12 7.66 5.39
N LEU A 28 3.83 6.75 6.32
CA LEU A 28 2.58 5.98 6.34
C LEU A 28 1.30 6.82 6.11
N PRO A 29 1.07 7.94 6.83
CA PRO A 29 -0.16 8.71 6.63
C PRO A 29 -0.24 9.30 5.21
N SER A 30 0.89 9.70 4.62
CA SER A 30 0.93 10.18 3.24
C SER A 30 0.69 9.06 2.24
N GLN A 31 1.20 7.85 2.48
CA GLN A 31 0.93 6.68 1.64
C GLN A 31 -0.56 6.33 1.63
N ILE A 32 -1.19 6.34 2.81
CA ILE A 32 -2.63 6.06 2.95
C ILE A 32 -3.42 7.15 2.23
N LEU A 33 -3.14 8.43 2.49
CA LEU A 33 -3.82 9.54 1.79
C LEU A 33 -3.64 9.46 0.28
N CYS A 34 -2.43 9.16 -0.20
CA CYS A 34 -2.15 8.97 -1.63
C CYS A 34 -2.94 7.79 -2.22
N ALA A 35 -2.99 6.66 -1.52
CA ALA A 35 -3.74 5.50 -1.97
C ALA A 35 -5.24 5.80 -2.06
N PHE A 36 -5.82 6.42 -1.03
CA PHE A 36 -7.25 6.79 -0.98
C PHE A 36 -7.61 7.86 -2.02
N THR A 37 -6.82 8.93 -2.11
CA THR A 37 -7.06 9.97 -3.13
C THR A 37 -6.91 9.39 -4.53
N GLY A 38 -5.93 8.52 -4.76
CA GLY A 38 -5.73 7.81 -6.02
C GLY A 38 -6.89 6.89 -6.39
N THR A 39 -7.41 6.08 -5.45
CA THR A 39 -8.58 5.22 -5.70
C THR A 39 -9.85 6.03 -5.95
N ILE A 40 -10.10 7.09 -5.17
CA ILE A 40 -11.29 7.95 -5.36
C ILE A 40 -11.24 8.63 -6.73
N HIS A 41 -10.11 9.24 -7.10
CA HIS A 41 -9.97 9.88 -8.41
C HIS A 41 -10.05 8.86 -9.55
N GLY A 42 -9.45 7.67 -9.36
CA GLY A 42 -9.51 6.58 -10.33
C GLY A 42 -10.95 6.07 -10.56
N GLU A 43 -11.73 5.87 -9.49
CA GLU A 43 -13.13 5.47 -9.57
C GLU A 43 -14.01 6.52 -10.25
N ILE A 44 -13.82 7.81 -9.91
CA ILE A 44 -14.57 8.91 -10.54
C ILE A 44 -14.25 8.97 -12.04
N LEU A 45 -12.97 8.92 -12.41
CA LEU A 45 -12.54 8.96 -13.80
C LEU A 45 -13.06 7.75 -14.58
N TYR A 46 -12.99 6.55 -13.99
CA TYR A 46 -13.51 5.33 -14.59
C TYR A 46 -15.02 5.39 -14.82
N SER A 47 -15.78 5.85 -13.83
CA SER A 47 -17.24 6.05 -13.95
C SER A 47 -17.61 7.04 -15.04
N LEU A 48 -16.90 8.18 -15.14
CA LEU A 48 -17.12 9.18 -16.19
C LEU A 48 -16.87 8.62 -17.59
N ILE A 49 -15.81 7.83 -17.75
CA ILE A 49 -15.50 7.16 -19.03
C ILE A 49 -16.61 6.17 -19.38
N LEU A 50 -17.02 5.30 -18.45
CA LEU A 50 -18.08 4.32 -18.71
C LEU A 50 -19.44 4.98 -19.02
N LYS A 51 -19.76 6.09 -18.33
CA LYS A 51 -20.95 6.89 -18.60
C LYS A 51 -20.97 7.41 -20.03
N LYS A 52 -19.83 7.81 -20.59
CA LYS A 52 -19.72 8.25 -21.99
C LYS A 52 -20.02 7.13 -22.98
N TRP A 53 -19.80 5.87 -22.60
CA TRP A 53 -20.07 4.69 -23.41
C TRP A 53 -21.45 4.06 -23.12
N GLY A 54 -22.28 4.72 -22.31
CA GLY A 54 -23.65 4.28 -22.01
C GLY A 54 -23.75 3.17 -20.95
N PHE A 55 -22.66 2.84 -20.26
CA PHE A 55 -22.68 1.85 -19.18
C PHE A 55 -22.91 2.53 -17.82
N PRO A 56 -24.01 2.23 -17.11
CA PRO A 56 -24.20 2.73 -15.75
C PRO A 56 -23.27 1.98 -14.79
N TYR A 57 -22.17 2.62 -14.39
CA TYR A 57 -21.29 2.13 -13.33
C TYR A 57 -21.56 2.85 -12.02
N ILE A 58 -21.91 2.09 -10.98
CA ILE A 58 -22.17 2.61 -9.64
C ILE A 58 -20.82 2.86 -8.96
N ILE A 59 -20.56 4.11 -8.58
CA ILE A 59 -19.37 4.50 -7.82
C ILE A 59 -19.46 3.89 -6.42
N GLY A 60 -18.37 3.32 -5.90
CA GLY A 60 -18.34 2.74 -4.56
C GLY A 60 -19.02 1.37 -4.46
N ASP A 61 -18.99 0.56 -5.52
CA ASP A 61 -19.42 -0.83 -5.45
C ASP A 61 -18.64 -1.62 -4.38
N ARG A 62 -19.21 -2.74 -3.89
CA ARG A 62 -18.55 -3.62 -2.90
C ARG A 62 -17.15 -4.03 -3.33
N SER A 63 -16.95 -4.18 -4.64
CA SER A 63 -15.65 -4.49 -5.22
C SER A 63 -14.58 -3.41 -4.96
N CYS A 64 -14.96 -2.14 -4.90
CA CYS A 64 -14.05 -1.03 -4.59
C CYS A 64 -13.60 -1.07 -3.12
N LEU A 65 -14.52 -1.42 -2.22
CA LEU A 65 -14.21 -1.57 -0.79
C LEU A 65 -13.20 -2.70 -0.55
N ASP A 66 -13.37 -3.84 -1.22
CA ASP A 66 -12.43 -4.97 -1.15
C ASP A 66 -11.01 -4.55 -1.58
N ILE A 67 -10.91 -3.76 -2.65
CA ILE A 67 -9.61 -3.27 -3.15
C ILE A 67 -8.98 -2.32 -2.13
N CYS A 68 -9.76 -1.39 -1.56
CA CYS A 68 -9.26 -0.49 -0.51
C CYS A 68 -8.75 -1.27 0.70
N ALA A 69 -9.50 -2.28 1.15
CA ALA A 69 -9.10 -3.15 2.26
C ALA A 69 -7.78 -3.87 1.98
N LEU A 70 -7.61 -4.42 0.76
CA LEU A 70 -6.36 -5.07 0.35
C LEU A 70 -5.18 -4.10 0.33
N VAL A 71 -5.36 -2.87 -0.17
CA VAL A 71 -4.30 -1.85 -0.17
C VAL A 71 -3.85 -1.50 1.25
N ILE A 72 -4.81 -1.29 2.16
CA ILE A 72 -4.50 -1.02 3.58
C ILE A 72 -3.78 -2.21 4.20
N PHE A 73 -4.22 -3.43 3.92
CA PHE A 73 -3.59 -4.65 4.42
C PHE A 73 -2.12 -4.75 3.98
N PHE A 74 -1.82 -4.48 2.69
CA PHE A 74 -0.45 -4.47 2.18
C PHE A 74 0.40 -3.36 2.82
N LEU A 75 -0.12 -2.13 2.92
CA LEU A 75 0.58 -1.01 3.56
C LEU A 75 0.90 -1.31 5.03
N LEU A 76 -0.05 -1.85 5.78
CA LEU A 76 0.12 -2.17 7.19
C LEU A 76 1.15 -3.30 7.38
N SER A 77 1.06 -4.34 6.55
CA SER A 77 2.01 -5.46 6.56
C SER A 77 3.44 -4.96 6.30
N TRP A 78 3.61 -4.11 5.29
CA TRP A 78 4.91 -3.52 4.96
C TRP A 78 5.47 -2.65 6.09
N PHE A 79 4.61 -1.84 6.72
CA PHE A 79 5.02 -1.03 7.86
C PHE A 79 5.47 -1.87 9.05
N MET A 80 4.75 -2.94 9.37
CA MET A 80 5.13 -3.84 10.47
C MET A 80 6.50 -4.49 10.21
N ILE A 81 6.75 -4.94 8.98
CA ILE A 81 8.04 -5.50 8.58
C ILE A 81 9.16 -4.45 8.76
N ASN A 82 8.98 -3.24 8.24
CA ASN A 82 9.97 -2.17 8.37
C ASN A 82 10.26 -1.79 9.82
N LYS A 83 9.20 -1.75 10.66
CA LYS A 83 9.33 -1.45 12.08
C LYS A 83 10.08 -2.55 12.83
N MET A 84 9.81 -3.81 12.52
CA MET A 84 10.55 -4.96 13.08
C MET A 84 12.03 -4.95 12.67
N ILE A 85 12.33 -4.70 11.40
CA ILE A 85 13.72 -4.63 10.91
C ILE A 85 14.49 -3.49 11.61
N THR A 86 13.84 -2.35 11.78
CA THR A 86 14.46 -1.18 12.44
C THR A 86 14.74 -1.46 13.92
N SER A 87 13.83 -2.12 14.64
CA SER A 87 14.04 -2.44 16.06
C SER A 87 15.17 -3.45 16.27
N ILE A 88 15.28 -4.47 15.41
CA ILE A 88 16.38 -5.44 15.43
C ILE A 88 17.71 -4.74 15.15
N THR A 89 17.74 -3.87 14.14
CA THR A 89 18.95 -3.13 13.75
C THR A 89 19.43 -2.22 14.88
N LEU A 90 18.51 -1.50 15.53
CA LEU A 90 18.84 -0.61 16.65
C LEU A 90 19.40 -1.39 17.84
N LYS A 91 18.79 -2.53 18.21
CA LYS A 91 19.28 -3.41 19.27
C LYS A 91 20.69 -3.92 19.00
N ASN A 92 20.98 -4.30 17.75
CA ASN A 92 22.30 -4.78 17.35
C ASN A 92 23.37 -3.69 17.42
N ASN A 93 23.04 -2.45 17.05
CA ASN A 93 23.97 -1.32 17.13
C ASN A 93 24.30 -0.96 18.59
N VAL A 94 23.29 -0.88 19.46
CA VAL A 94 23.49 -0.64 20.90
C VAL A 94 24.34 -1.73 21.54
N LEU A 95 24.13 -3.00 21.16
CA LEU A 95 24.95 -4.12 21.66
C LEU A 95 26.42 -3.99 21.23
N LYS A 96 26.68 -3.56 19.98
CA LYS A 96 28.04 -3.31 19.49
C LYS A 96 28.72 -2.17 20.25
N GLU A 97 28.02 -1.07 20.49
CA GLU A 97 28.55 0.06 21.28
C GLU A 97 28.89 -0.34 22.71
N ASN A 98 28.02 -1.10 23.37
CA ASN A 98 28.25 -1.57 24.74
C ASN A 98 29.45 -2.53 24.82
N LYS A 99 29.62 -3.44 23.85
CA LYS A 99 30.80 -4.30 23.77
C LYS A 99 32.10 -3.51 23.54
N ALA A 100 32.06 -2.49 22.69
CA ALA A 100 33.23 -1.63 22.44
C ALA A 100 33.65 -0.81 23.67
N LYS A 101 32.70 -0.40 24.52
CA LYS A 101 32.97 0.29 25.79
C LYS A 101 33.56 -0.62 26.87
N LEU A 102 33.21 -1.90 26.89
CA LEU A 102 33.72 -2.88 27.86
C LEU A 102 35.16 -3.36 27.56
N LEU A 103 35.64 -3.15 26.33
CA LEU A 103 36.99 -3.53 25.87
C LEU A 103 38.01 -2.39 25.98
N LYS A 104 37.59 -1.19 26.38
CA LYS A 104 38.44 -0.04 26.69
C LYS A 104 38.60 0.09 28.21
#